data_AF-A0A3C8C6F8-F1
#
_entry.id   AF-A0A3C8C6F8-F1
#
_cell.length_a   1.000
_cell.length_b   1.000
_cell.length_c   1.000
_cell.angle_alpha   90.00
_cell.angle_beta   90.00
_cell.angle_gamma   90.00
#
_symmetry.space_group_name_H-M   'P 1'
#
loop_
_entity.id
_entity.type
_entity.pdbx_description
1 polymer ?
#
loop_
_entity_poly.entity_id
_entity_poly.type
_entity_poly.pdbx_seq_one_letter_code
_entity_poly.pdbx_strand_id
1 'polypeptide(L)'
;MISLKDENPTKNFPVVTLLFLLLNLSVFVYGFNLPVHPSVLYADYALIPYQLVHSPVSAYPTVYTSMFLHAGIWHLGGNMLYLWIFGNN
;
A
#
# COMPACT_ATOMS: atom_id res chain seq x y z
N MET A 1 -6.84 -18.39 -0.51
CA MET A 1 -5.82 -19.20 0.21
C MET A 1 -5.02 -18.26 1.09
N ILE A 2 -4.80 -18.62 2.35
CA ILE A 2 -4.06 -17.79 3.31
C ILE A 2 -2.66 -18.39 3.42
N SER A 3 -1.65 -17.69 2.91
CA SER A 3 -0.25 -18.07 3.08
C SER A 3 0.16 -17.83 4.53
N LEU A 4 0.85 -18.80 5.15
CA LEU A 4 1.32 -18.70 6.53
C LEU A 4 2.84 -18.56 6.64
N LYS A 5 3.58 -19.02 5.62
CA LYS A 5 5.04 -19.04 5.59
C LYS A 5 5.55 -19.25 4.15
N ASP A 6 6.77 -18.81 3.89
CA ASP A 6 7.54 -19.12 2.68
C ASP A 6 8.45 -20.36 2.87
N GLU A 7 8.60 -21.15 1.81
CA GLU A 7 9.51 -22.31 1.76
C GLU A 7 10.94 -21.91 1.37
N ASN A 8 11.14 -20.74 0.76
CA ASN A 8 12.46 -20.22 0.45
C ASN A 8 13.13 -19.66 1.73
N PRO A 9 14.33 -20.14 2.09
CA PRO A 9 15.00 -19.67 3.29
C PRO A 9 15.49 -18.23 3.12
N THR A 10 15.03 -17.33 4.00
CA THR A 10 15.53 -15.96 4.08
C THR A 10 16.99 -15.93 4.54
N LYS A 11 17.86 -15.29 3.76
CA LYS A 11 19.31 -15.18 4.07
C LYS A 11 19.73 -13.82 4.61
N ASN A 12 18.96 -12.77 4.32
CA ASN A 12 19.30 -11.39 4.65
C ASN A 12 18.24 -10.76 5.56
N PHE A 13 18.65 -9.76 6.34
CA PHE A 13 17.71 -8.97 7.13
C PHE A 13 16.83 -8.10 6.19
N PRO A 14 15.50 -8.15 6.29
CA PRO A 14 14.58 -7.62 5.28
C PRO A 14 14.30 -6.12 5.43
N VAL A 15 15.33 -5.28 5.28
CA VAL A 15 15.23 -3.82 5.48
C VAL A 15 14.15 -3.18 4.61
N VAL A 16 14.11 -3.52 3.31
CA VAL A 16 13.15 -2.95 2.35
C VAL A 16 11.72 -3.36 2.68
N THR A 17 11.51 -4.62 3.08
CA THR A 17 10.21 -5.12 3.53
C THR A 17 9.71 -4.36 4.74
N LEU A 18 10.57 -4.17 5.75
CA LEU A 18 10.23 -3.40 6.95
C LEU A 18 9.90 -1.94 6.61
N LEU A 19 10.65 -1.32 5.70
CA LEU A 19 10.37 0.03 5.22
C LEU A 19 8.99 0.13 4.57
N PHE A 20 8.64 -0.81 3.69
CA PHE A 20 7.30 -0.82 3.08
C PHE A 20 6.20 -1.11 4.10
N LEU A 21 6.40 -2.02 5.05
CA LEU A 21 5.44 -2.26 6.13
C LEU A 21 5.18 -0.99 6.94
N LEU A 22 6.24 -0.28 7.33
CA LEU A 22 6.14 0.98 8.07
C LEU A 22 5.42 2.06 7.27
N LEU A 23 5.78 2.26 5.99
CA LEU A 23 5.15 3.26 5.14
C LEU A 23 3.65 3.00 4.95
N ASN A 24 3.27 1.75 4.66
CA ASN A 24 1.86 1.38 4.50
C ASN A 24 1.07 1.61 5.79
N LEU A 25 1.64 1.25 6.94
CA LEU A 25 1.01 1.47 8.24
C LEU A 25 0.89 2.98 8.54
N SER A 26 1.93 3.77 8.29
CA SER A 26 1.93 5.21 8.51
C SER A 26 0.88 5.92 7.66
N VAL A 27 0.79 5.61 6.37
CA VAL A 27 -0.21 6.20 5.45
C VAL A 27 -1.63 5.82 5.89
N PHE A 28 -1.84 4.56 6.28
CA PHE A 28 -3.16 4.11 6.75
C PHE A 28 -3.56 4.82 8.05
N VAL A 29 -2.67 4.87 9.04
CA VAL A 29 -2.93 5.57 10.31
C VAL A 29 -3.18 7.05 10.06
N TYR A 30 -2.38 7.70 9.22
CA TYR A 30 -2.60 9.10 8.84
C TYR A 30 -4.01 9.30 8.27
N GLY A 31 -4.40 8.52 7.25
CA GLY A 31 -5.70 8.69 6.62
C GLY A 31 -6.88 8.33 7.52
N PHE A 32 -6.74 7.33 8.39
CA PHE A 32 -7.78 6.95 9.35
C PHE A 32 -8.05 8.05 10.39
N ASN A 33 -7.02 8.84 10.74
CA ASN A 33 -7.13 9.92 11.74
C ASN A 33 -7.54 11.27 11.15
N LEU A 34 -7.67 11.40 9.82
CA LEU A 34 -8.13 12.65 9.23
C LEU A 34 -9.61 12.90 9.55
N PRO A 35 -10.01 14.14 9.91
CA PRO A 35 -11.40 14.49 10.18
C PRO A 35 -12.20 14.76 8.89
N VAL A 36 -11.96 13.94 7.85
CA VAL A 36 -12.66 14.02 6.56
C VAL A 36 -13.08 12.63 6.11
N HIS A 37 -14.07 12.57 5.23
CA HIS A 37 -14.48 11.30 4.65
C HIS A 37 -13.32 10.70 3.80
N PRO A 38 -13.03 9.38 3.88
CA PRO A 38 -11.91 8.76 3.15
C PRO A 38 -11.90 8.99 1.64
N SER A 39 -13.07 9.27 1.04
CA SER A 39 -13.19 9.59 -0.39
C SER A 39 -12.37 10.82 -0.80
N VAL A 40 -12.10 11.75 0.13
CA VAL A 40 -11.26 12.93 -0.15
C VAL A 40 -9.83 12.50 -0.44
N LEU A 41 -9.25 11.63 0.41
CA LEU A 41 -7.93 11.03 0.16
C LEU A 41 -7.90 10.24 -1.15
N TYR A 42 -8.95 9.47 -1.45
CA TYR A 42 -8.98 8.69 -2.68
C TYR A 42 -9.08 9.56 -3.94
N ALA A 43 -9.77 10.70 -3.87
CA ALA A 43 -9.85 11.62 -5.00
C ALA A 43 -8.48 12.19 -5.40
N ASP A 44 -7.59 12.39 -4.41
CA ASP A 44 -6.29 13.01 -4.64
C ASP A 44 -5.16 11.99 -4.89
N TYR A 45 -5.23 10.81 -4.27
CA TYR A 45 -4.11 9.86 -4.21
C TYR A 45 -4.39 8.48 -4.82
N ALA A 46 -5.64 8.15 -5.16
CA ALA A 46 -5.95 6.90 -5.83
C ALA A 46 -5.66 7.00 -7.32
N LEU A 47 -5.18 5.91 -7.91
CA LEU A 47 -5.00 5.83 -9.35
C LEU A 47 -6.37 5.70 -10.02
N ILE A 48 -6.76 6.74 -10.77
CA ILE A 48 -7.97 6.73 -11.60
C ILE A 48 -7.54 6.57 -13.06
N PRO A 49 -7.81 5.42 -13.71
CA PRO A 49 -7.36 5.15 -15.08
C PRO A 49 -7.78 6.23 -16.09
N TYR A 50 -8.99 6.77 -15.93
CA TYR A 50 -9.47 7.87 -16.77
C TYR A 50 -8.53 9.09 -16.70
N GLN A 51 -8.10 9.49 -15.50
CA GLN A 51 -7.18 10.62 -15.30
C GLN A 51 -5.78 10.30 -15.81
N LEU A 52 -5.31 9.05 -15.64
CA LEU A 52 -4.00 8.62 -16.17
C LEU A 52 -3.95 8.73 -17.70
N VAL A 53 -5.04 8.42 -18.39
CA VAL A 53 -5.11 8.50 -19.86
C VAL A 53 -5.29 9.93 -20.37
N HIS A 54 -6.13 10.74 -19.72
CA HIS A 54 -6.49 12.07 -20.23
C HIS A 54 -5.63 13.21 -19.69
N SER A 55 -5.03 13.03 -18.50
CA SER A 55 -4.18 14.01 -17.82
C SER A 55 -2.95 13.31 -17.20
N PRO A 56 -2.11 12.64 -18.01
CA PRO A 56 -1.06 11.74 -17.54
C PRO A 56 -0.05 12.44 -16.62
N VAL A 57 0.36 13.67 -16.93
CA VAL A 57 1.38 14.38 -16.14
C VAL A 57 0.89 14.62 -14.71
N SER A 58 -0.37 15.04 -14.53
CA SER A 58 -0.94 15.25 -13.19
C SER A 58 -1.29 13.95 -12.48
N ALA A 59 -1.66 12.91 -13.23
CA ALA A 59 -2.07 11.63 -12.66
C ALA A 59 -0.90 10.67 -12.41
N TYR A 60 0.25 10.84 -13.05
CA TYR A 60 1.41 9.93 -12.91
C TYR A 60 1.85 9.69 -11.46
N PRO A 61 1.87 10.70 -10.55
CA PRO A 61 2.17 10.45 -9.14
C PRO A 61 1.22 9.45 -8.46
N THR A 62 -0.05 9.40 -8.91
CA THR A 62 -1.06 8.50 -8.32
C THR A 62 -0.77 7.02 -8.55
N VAL A 63 0.04 6.69 -9.56
CA VAL A 63 0.54 5.33 -9.77
C VAL A 63 1.30 4.83 -8.54
N TYR A 64 2.11 5.70 -7.92
CA TYR A 64 2.89 5.36 -6.74
C TYR A 64 2.11 5.54 -5.44
N THR A 65 1.37 6.64 -5.28
CA THR A 65 0.63 6.88 -4.04
C THR A 65 -0.47 5.85 -3.82
N SER A 66 -1.08 5.36 -4.90
CA SER A 66 -2.12 4.32 -4.83
C SER A 66 -1.60 3.00 -4.25
N MET A 67 -0.31 2.69 -4.36
CA MET A 67 0.29 1.47 -3.82
C MET A 67 0.24 1.41 -2.28
N PHE A 68 0.07 2.56 -1.61
CA PHE A 68 0.02 2.66 -0.15
C PHE A 68 -1.40 2.88 0.41
N LEU A 69 -2.39 3.09 -0.45
CA LEU A 69 -3.77 3.33 -0.03
C LEU A 69 -4.50 2.02 0.25
N HIS A 70 -5.18 1.96 1.41
CA HIS A 70 -5.92 0.79 1.84
C HIS A 70 -7.33 1.15 2.31
N ALA A 71 -8.35 0.50 1.75
CA ALA A 71 -9.76 0.76 2.04
C ALA A 71 -10.25 0.31 3.43
N GLY A 72 -9.41 -0.35 4.23
CA GLY A 72 -9.78 -0.80 5.57
C GLY A 72 -8.75 -1.74 6.20
N ILE A 73 -8.96 -2.08 7.48
CA ILE A 73 -8.00 -2.86 8.28
C ILE A 73 -7.77 -4.26 7.73
N TRP A 74 -8.80 -4.92 7.18
CA TRP A 74 -8.67 -6.25 6.58
C TRP A 74 -7.89 -6.22 5.26
N HIS A 75 -8.08 -5.16 4.47
CA HIS A 75 -7.32 -4.98 3.25
C HIS A 75 -5.84 -4.71 3.58
N LEU A 76 -5.56 -3.84 4.55
CA LEU A 76 -4.20 -3.59 5.03
C LEU A 76 -3.57 -4.86 5.59
N GLY A 77 -4.23 -5.54 6.53
CA GLY A 77 -3.71 -6.74 7.19
C GLY A 77 -3.38 -7.86 6.21
N GLY A 78 -4.23 -8.08 5.21
CA GLY A 78 -3.96 -9.01 4.13
C GLY A 78 -2.68 -8.66 3.36
N ASN A 79 -2.54 -7.41 2.90
CA ASN A 79 -1.35 -6.98 2.17
C ASN A 79 -0.08 -7.05 3.02
N MET A 80 -0.14 -6.64 4.29
CA MET A 80 1.02 -6.68 5.19
C MET A 80 1.48 -8.12 5.46
N LEU A 81 0.54 -9.07 5.58
CA LEU A 81 0.86 -10.50 5.70
C LEU A 81 1.64 -11.00 4.49
N TYR A 82 1.19 -10.68 3.26
CA TYR A 82 1.90 -11.07 2.04
C TYR A 82 3.26 -10.39 1.92
N LEU A 83 3.36 -9.10 2.23
CA LEU A 83 4.64 -8.39 2.26
C LEU A 83 5.62 -9.05 3.24
N TRP A 84 5.16 -9.42 4.43
CA TRP A 84 6.00 -10.04 5.45
C TRP A 84 6.49 -11.43 5.03
N ILE A 85 5.61 -12.23 4.43
CA ILE A 85 5.95 -13.60 4.01
C ILE A 85 6.88 -13.60 2.80
N PHE A 86 6.58 -12.79 1.77
CA PHE A 86 7.21 -12.91 0.46
C PHE A 86 8.17 -11.76 0.12
N GLY A 87 8.17 -10.68 0.90
CA GLY A 87 8.90 -9.46 0.56
C GLY A 87 10.40 -9.54 0.76
N ASN A 88 10.93 -10.67 1.23
CA ASN A 88 12.35 -10.90 1.53
C ASN A 88 12.97 -12.09 0.77
N ASN A 89 12.26 -12.60 -0.23
CA ASN A 89 12.78 -13.54 -1.24
C ASN A 89 13.74 -12.86 -2.20
#